data_AF-A0A7C8CKZ3-F1
#
_entry.id   AF-A0A7C8CKZ3-F1
#
_cell.length_a   1.000
_cell.length_b   1.000
_cell.length_c   1.000
_cell.angle_alpha   90.00
_cell.angle_beta   90.00
_cell.angle_gamma   90.00
#
_symmetry.space_group_name_H-M   'P 1'
#
loop_
_entity.id
_entity.type
_entity.pdbx_description
1 polymer ?
#
loop_
_entity_poly.entity_id
_entity_poly.type
_entity_poly.pdbx_seq_one_letter_code
_entity_poly.pdbx_strand_id
1 'polypeptide(L)'
;MNPSTNYYKSFFTAPQAVYVGRRLHLAFGSGERMNIGFEGLPGEDENNRYYAMTDLDPYELKLAPYPTLTESNLNEILGPSSCENILGRGFFLKVGDGEKFVTNTEIFQHYVFAGSFIPDNTGDPCTSKGSGSLYAFRINCGQPLFSDEWGLPIIKIDLGEGMPTDPQISVGVNGKDNRIYIEKSGADLESIAAPPLNFDDGSLIYWREVTQ
;
A
#
# COMPACT_ATOMS: atom_id res chain seq x y z
N MET A 1 -3.57 -37.49 -3.38
CA MET A 1 -2.77 -36.27 -3.14
C MET A 1 -3.70 -35.10 -3.40
N ASN A 2 -4.11 -34.41 -2.35
CA ASN A 2 -4.74 -33.11 -2.50
C ASN A 2 -3.62 -32.20 -3.05
N PRO A 3 -3.75 -31.55 -4.22
CA PRO A 3 -2.78 -30.52 -4.56
C PRO A 3 -2.83 -29.53 -3.40
N SER A 4 -1.73 -29.39 -2.66
CA SER A 4 -1.56 -28.24 -1.79
C SER A 4 -1.89 -27.03 -2.64
N THR A 5 -2.97 -26.34 -2.30
CA THR A 5 -3.47 -25.15 -2.96
C THR A 5 -2.42 -24.07 -2.80
N ASN A 6 -1.42 -24.10 -3.69
CA ASN A 6 -0.41 -23.07 -3.79
C ASN A 6 -1.09 -21.85 -4.40
N TYR A 7 -1.74 -21.06 -3.55
CA TYR A 7 -2.21 -19.75 -3.91
C TYR A 7 -1.00 -18.81 -4.03
N TYR A 8 -0.71 -18.41 -5.27
CA TYR A 8 0.36 -17.46 -5.57
C TYR A 8 -0.18 -16.04 -5.51
N LYS A 9 0.21 -15.32 -4.46
CA LYS A 9 0.02 -13.88 -4.32
C LYS A 9 0.73 -13.16 -5.45
N SER A 10 -0.02 -12.72 -6.45
CA SER A 10 0.52 -12.13 -7.67
C SER A 10 0.72 -10.63 -7.48
N PHE A 11 1.85 -10.11 -7.96
CA PHE A 11 2.17 -8.68 -7.96
C PHE A 11 2.01 -8.13 -9.38
N PHE A 12 1.09 -7.19 -9.57
CA PHE A 12 0.82 -6.60 -10.90
C PHE A 12 1.27 -5.16 -11.02
N THR A 13 1.41 -4.47 -9.89
CA THR A 13 1.86 -3.07 -9.85
C THR A 13 3.36 -3.05 -9.58
N ALA A 14 4.04 -2.05 -10.15
CA ALA A 14 5.47 -1.93 -9.96
C ALA A 14 5.76 -1.59 -8.48
N PRO A 15 6.79 -2.21 -7.86
CA PRO A 15 7.24 -1.78 -6.54
C PRO A 15 7.74 -0.34 -6.62
N GLN A 16 7.48 0.44 -5.57
CA GLN A 16 8.10 1.74 -5.37
C GLN A 16 9.22 1.65 -4.36
N ALA A 17 10.21 2.53 -4.49
CA ALA A 17 11.36 2.57 -3.60
C ALA A 17 11.65 3.98 -3.11
N VAL A 18 12.04 4.12 -1.85
CA VAL A 18 12.49 5.39 -1.28
C VAL A 18 13.59 5.15 -0.25
N TYR A 19 14.51 6.11 -0.12
CA TYR A 19 15.44 6.13 1.00
C TYR A 19 14.77 6.77 2.22
N VAL A 20 14.83 6.09 3.37
CA VAL A 20 14.55 6.69 4.67
C VAL A 20 15.85 6.68 5.47
N GLY A 21 16.43 7.87 5.65
CA GLY A 21 17.81 8.00 6.13
C GLY A 21 18.79 7.33 5.16
N ARG A 22 19.45 6.24 5.58
CA ARG A 22 20.45 5.51 4.76
C ARG A 22 19.99 4.13 4.30
N ARG A 23 18.70 3.82 4.45
CA ARG A 23 18.12 2.51 4.12
C ARG A 23 17.16 2.67 2.95
N LEU A 24 17.31 1.81 1.95
CA LEU A 24 16.36 1.73 0.84
C LEU A 24 15.18 0.89 1.30
N HIS A 25 13.98 1.45 1.18
CA HIS A 25 12.73 0.76 1.46
C HIS A 25 11.97 0.52 0.16
N LEU A 26 11.37 -0.66 0.04
CA LEU A 26 10.57 -1.12 -1.09
C LEU A 26 9.13 -1.33 -0.62
N ALA A 27 8.16 -0.83 -1.37
CA ALA A 27 6.74 -0.98 -1.09
C ALA A 27 6.02 -1.61 -2.29
N PHE A 28 5.25 -2.68 -2.06
CA PHE A 28 4.51 -3.39 -3.10
C PHE A 28 3.37 -4.22 -2.51
N GLY A 29 2.25 -4.29 -3.24
CA GLY A 29 1.05 -5.03 -2.84
C GLY A 29 0.71 -6.15 -3.82
N SER A 30 0.19 -7.26 -3.30
CA SER A 30 -0.38 -8.33 -4.12
C SER A 30 -1.86 -8.07 -4.42
N GLY A 31 -2.33 -8.59 -5.55
CA GLY A 31 -3.74 -8.54 -5.92
C GLY A 31 -4.00 -9.13 -7.29
N GLU A 32 -4.96 -10.05 -7.42
CA GLU A 32 -5.24 -10.72 -8.70
C GLU A 32 -5.96 -9.81 -9.70
N ARG A 33 -5.33 -9.55 -10.86
CA ARG A 33 -6.05 -8.94 -12.00
C ARG A 33 -6.76 -9.94 -12.91
N MET A 34 -6.25 -11.18 -13.00
CA MET A 34 -6.83 -12.19 -13.91
C MET A 34 -8.19 -12.70 -13.42
N ASN A 35 -8.36 -12.82 -12.10
CA ASN A 35 -9.64 -13.15 -11.49
C ASN A 35 -9.89 -12.22 -10.31
N ILE A 36 -10.35 -11.01 -10.64
CA ILE A 36 -10.60 -9.98 -9.63
C ILE A 36 -11.72 -10.36 -8.66
N GLY A 37 -12.65 -11.22 -9.07
CA GLY A 37 -13.78 -11.70 -8.25
C GLY A 37 -13.42 -12.83 -7.29
N PHE A 38 -12.20 -13.37 -7.33
CA PHE A 38 -11.82 -14.49 -6.46
C PHE A 38 -11.72 -14.06 -5.00
N GLU A 39 -12.63 -14.58 -4.17
CA GLU A 39 -12.71 -14.26 -2.73
C GLU A 39 -11.68 -15.02 -1.89
N GLY A 40 -11.19 -16.15 -2.39
CA GLY A 40 -10.37 -17.10 -1.66
C GLY A 40 -11.09 -18.43 -1.44
N LEU A 41 -10.34 -19.44 -1.01
CA LEU A 41 -10.88 -20.73 -0.58
C LEU A 41 -11.22 -20.71 0.92
N PRO A 42 -12.41 -21.20 1.32
CA PRO A 42 -12.78 -21.28 2.73
C PRO A 42 -11.76 -22.08 3.54
N GLY A 43 -11.22 -21.48 4.61
CA GLY A 43 -10.28 -22.12 5.53
C GLY A 43 -8.80 -22.03 5.12
N GLU A 44 -8.48 -21.35 4.02
CA GLU A 44 -7.10 -21.13 3.55
C GLU A 44 -6.71 -19.65 3.66
N ASP A 45 -5.44 -19.37 4.00
CA ASP A 45 -4.92 -17.99 4.04
C ASP A 45 -4.45 -17.53 2.65
N GLU A 46 -5.44 -17.22 1.83
CA GLU A 46 -5.28 -16.65 0.49
C GLU A 46 -5.43 -15.13 0.49
N ASN A 47 -5.46 -14.50 1.66
CA ASN A 47 -5.57 -13.05 1.74
C ASN A 47 -4.40 -12.37 1.04
N ASN A 48 -4.65 -11.27 0.34
CA ASN A 48 -3.57 -10.49 -0.24
C ASN A 48 -2.69 -9.85 0.85
N ARG A 49 -1.51 -9.42 0.43
CA ARG A 49 -0.50 -8.83 1.30
C ARG A 49 -0.02 -7.53 0.71
N TYR A 50 0.24 -6.57 1.59
CA TYR A 50 1.09 -5.44 1.25
C TYR A 50 2.39 -5.56 2.00
N TYR A 51 3.52 -5.44 1.30
CA TYR A 51 4.85 -5.52 1.87
C TYR A 51 5.50 -4.14 1.85
N ALA A 52 6.19 -3.82 2.94
CA ALA A 52 7.13 -2.71 3.02
C ALA A 52 8.43 -3.24 3.62
N MET A 53 9.45 -3.40 2.79
CA MET A 53 10.67 -4.14 3.12
C MET A 53 11.90 -3.26 3.00
N THR A 54 12.91 -3.54 3.82
CA THR A 54 14.20 -2.84 3.75
C THR A 54 15.18 -3.65 2.92
N ASP A 55 15.73 -3.05 1.87
CA ASP A 55 16.91 -3.56 1.20
C ASP A 55 18.17 -3.25 2.03
N LEU A 56 18.90 -4.30 2.41
CA LEU A 56 20.11 -4.18 3.22
C LEU A 56 21.38 -3.98 2.39
N ASP A 57 21.32 -4.15 1.08
CA ASP A 57 22.46 -3.95 0.21
C ASP A 57 22.03 -3.34 -1.13
N PRO A 58 21.50 -2.11 -1.11
CA PRO A 58 21.01 -1.45 -2.32
C PRO A 58 22.11 -1.15 -3.35
N TYR A 59 23.38 -1.37 -2.99
CA TYR A 59 24.54 -1.17 -3.86
C TYR A 59 25.20 -2.49 -4.26
N GLU A 60 24.64 -3.63 -3.87
CA GLU A 60 25.13 -4.98 -4.21
C GLU A 60 26.62 -5.16 -3.88
N LEU A 61 27.06 -4.61 -2.73
CA LEU A 61 28.47 -4.65 -2.30
C LEU A 61 28.84 -5.96 -1.61
N LYS A 62 27.84 -6.74 -1.18
CA LYS A 62 28.06 -7.97 -0.44
C LYS A 62 28.26 -9.15 -1.40
N LEU A 63 29.39 -9.85 -1.23
CA LEU A 63 29.73 -11.01 -2.06
C LEU A 63 28.84 -12.25 -1.81
N ALA A 64 28.31 -12.38 -0.59
CA ALA A 64 27.43 -13.48 -0.21
C ALA A 64 25.96 -13.03 -0.20
N PRO A 65 25.04 -13.76 -0.85
CA PRO A 65 23.64 -13.38 -0.91
C PRO A 65 23.02 -13.33 0.50
N TYR A 66 22.00 -12.49 0.67
CA TYR A 66 21.19 -12.53 1.89
C TYR A 66 20.34 -13.81 1.93
N PRO A 67 20.02 -14.30 3.15
CA PRO A 67 19.08 -15.40 3.27
C PRO A 67 17.72 -14.99 2.72
N THR A 68 17.01 -15.96 2.11
CA THR A 68 15.62 -15.79 1.71
C THR A 68 14.78 -15.39 2.91
N LEU A 69 13.97 -14.35 2.74
CA LEU A 69 13.03 -13.89 3.76
C LEU A 69 11.69 -14.60 3.61
N THR A 70 11.05 -14.87 4.74
CA THR A 70 9.64 -15.28 4.83
C THR A 70 8.87 -14.30 5.71
N GLU A 71 7.55 -14.43 5.79
CA GLU A 71 6.72 -13.59 6.66
C GLU A 71 7.12 -13.71 8.14
N SER A 72 7.75 -14.81 8.58
CA SER A 72 8.27 -14.94 9.96
C SER A 72 9.49 -14.05 10.25
N ASN A 73 10.09 -13.45 9.22
CA ASN A 73 11.17 -12.47 9.36
C ASN A 73 10.67 -11.02 9.33
N LEU A 74 9.37 -10.82 9.14
CA LEU A 74 8.71 -9.53 9.04
C LEU A 74 7.73 -9.37 10.20
N ASN A 75 7.35 -8.13 10.49
CA ASN A 75 6.21 -7.88 11.39
C ASN A 75 4.91 -7.86 10.61
N GLU A 76 3.90 -8.55 11.13
CA GLU A 76 2.52 -8.33 10.70
C GLU A 76 1.96 -7.08 11.39
N ILE A 77 1.39 -6.17 10.61
CA ILE A 77 0.68 -5.02 11.14
C ILE A 77 -0.79 -5.41 11.32
N LEU A 78 -1.18 -5.67 12.58
CA LEU A 78 -2.54 -6.08 12.96
C LEU A 78 -3.46 -4.91 13.34
N GLY A 79 -2.93 -3.69 13.33
CA GLY A 79 -3.64 -2.50 13.79
C GLY A 79 -2.72 -1.27 13.76
N PRO A 80 -3.13 -0.15 14.37
CA PRO A 80 -2.31 1.05 14.40
C PRO A 80 -0.97 0.78 15.10
N SER A 81 0.11 0.79 14.33
CA SER A 81 1.46 0.56 14.84
C SER A 81 2.16 1.87 15.18
N SER A 82 2.98 1.86 16.24
CA SER A 82 4.01 2.87 16.46
C SER A 82 5.31 2.40 15.79
N CYS A 83 6.22 3.34 15.50
CA CYS A 83 7.52 2.99 14.94
C CYS A 83 8.48 2.29 15.92
N GLU A 84 8.07 1.98 17.15
CA GLU A 84 8.96 1.53 18.22
C GLU A 84 9.37 0.04 18.11
N ASN A 85 8.66 -0.78 17.33
CA ASN A 85 8.82 -2.24 17.34
C ASN A 85 8.97 -2.87 15.94
N ILE A 86 9.50 -2.14 14.96
CA ILE A 86 9.63 -2.66 13.60
C ILE A 86 10.98 -3.36 13.40
N LEU A 87 10.95 -4.66 13.06
CA LEU A 87 12.11 -5.44 12.66
C LEU A 87 12.81 -4.69 11.54
N GLY A 88 14.15 -4.65 11.56
CA GLY A 88 14.93 -3.94 10.54
C GLY A 88 14.72 -4.42 9.10
N ARG A 89 13.99 -5.52 8.90
CA ARG A 89 13.64 -6.13 7.61
C ARG A 89 12.35 -5.59 7.00
N GLY A 90 11.49 -4.94 7.79
CA GLY A 90 10.22 -4.38 7.35
C GLY A 90 9.00 -5.07 7.96
N PHE A 91 7.86 -4.90 7.30
CA PHE A 91 6.57 -5.40 7.74
C PHE A 91 5.67 -5.80 6.56
N PHE A 92 4.56 -6.45 6.88
CA PHE A 92 3.47 -6.69 5.95
C PHE A 92 2.11 -6.41 6.57
N LEU A 93 1.14 -6.14 5.70
CA LEU A 93 -0.28 -6.00 6.01
C LEU A 93 -1.03 -7.16 5.40
N LYS A 94 -1.87 -7.83 6.18
CA LYS A 94 -2.87 -8.78 5.67
C LYS A 94 -4.19 -8.05 5.48
N VAL A 95 -4.74 -8.14 4.27
CA VAL A 95 -6.07 -7.58 3.96
C VAL A 95 -7.16 -8.63 4.11
N GLY A 96 -8.43 -8.21 4.08
CA GLY A 96 -9.56 -9.13 4.20
C GLY A 96 -9.69 -10.10 3.01
N ASP A 97 -10.61 -11.07 3.14
CA ASP A 97 -10.96 -11.97 2.04
C ASP A 97 -11.46 -11.15 0.83
N GLY A 98 -11.05 -11.55 -0.37
CA GLY A 98 -11.41 -10.85 -1.62
C GLY A 98 -10.78 -9.46 -1.84
N GLU A 99 -10.14 -8.85 -0.83
CA GLU A 99 -9.50 -7.53 -0.98
C GLU A 99 -8.18 -7.64 -1.77
N LYS A 100 -7.97 -6.73 -2.73
CA LYS A 100 -6.85 -6.76 -3.67
C LYS A 100 -6.24 -5.38 -3.83
N PHE A 101 -4.91 -5.26 -3.86
CA PHE A 101 -4.25 -4.01 -4.24
C PHE A 101 -4.25 -3.86 -5.76
N VAL A 102 -4.89 -2.81 -6.26
CA VAL A 102 -5.20 -2.65 -7.70
C VAL A 102 -4.58 -1.40 -8.33
N THR A 103 -4.08 -0.48 -7.50
CA THR A 103 -3.43 0.75 -7.95
C THR A 103 -1.92 0.66 -7.83
N ASN A 104 -1.23 1.47 -8.62
CA ASN A 104 0.17 1.76 -8.35
C ASN A 104 0.33 2.32 -6.93
N THR A 105 1.46 1.96 -6.33
CA THR A 105 1.93 2.56 -5.09
C THR A 105 2.47 3.95 -5.41
N GLU A 106 2.15 4.93 -4.56
CA GLU A 106 2.78 6.24 -4.56
C GLU A 106 3.44 6.47 -3.20
N ILE A 107 4.64 7.05 -3.17
CA ILE A 107 5.35 7.34 -1.92
C ILE A 107 5.62 8.83 -1.81
N PHE A 108 5.13 9.44 -0.74
CA PHE A 108 5.37 10.85 -0.47
C PHE A 108 5.57 11.11 1.01
N GLN A 109 6.63 11.85 1.34
CA GLN A 109 7.02 12.12 2.73
C GLN A 109 7.14 10.84 3.59
N HIS A 110 7.70 9.79 3.00
CA HIS A 110 7.83 8.44 3.58
C HIS A 110 6.50 7.73 3.86
N TYR A 111 5.36 8.30 3.48
CA TYR A 111 4.07 7.62 3.49
C TYR A 111 3.82 6.94 2.15
N VAL A 112 3.36 5.70 2.24
CA VAL A 112 2.89 4.88 1.13
C VAL A 112 1.41 5.14 0.95
N PHE A 113 0.98 5.36 -0.29
CA PHE A 113 -0.42 5.47 -0.70
C PHE A 113 -0.71 4.35 -1.70
N ALA A 114 -1.70 3.51 -1.39
CA ALA A 114 -2.11 2.42 -2.27
C ALA A 114 -3.61 2.16 -2.15
N GLY A 115 -4.29 2.06 -3.29
CA GLY A 115 -5.70 1.71 -3.38
C GLY A 115 -5.90 0.20 -3.41
N SER A 116 -6.85 -0.27 -2.60
CA SER A 116 -7.37 -1.62 -2.66
C SER A 116 -8.81 -1.63 -3.19
N PHE A 117 -9.26 -2.80 -3.61
CA PHE A 117 -10.61 -3.03 -4.10
C PHE A 117 -11.12 -4.39 -3.62
N ILE A 118 -12.36 -4.42 -3.16
CA ILE A 118 -13.12 -5.64 -2.88
C ILE A 118 -14.23 -5.72 -3.94
N PRO A 119 -14.21 -6.71 -4.85
CA PRO A 119 -15.29 -6.88 -5.81
C PRO A 119 -16.62 -7.19 -5.10
N ASP A 120 -17.71 -6.60 -5.58
CA ASP A 120 -19.04 -7.10 -5.25
C ASP A 120 -19.36 -8.24 -6.21
N ASN A 121 -19.37 -9.47 -5.69
CA ASN A 121 -19.71 -10.67 -6.45
C ASN A 121 -21.21 -11.01 -6.40
N THR A 122 -22.02 -10.18 -5.73
CA THR A 122 -23.44 -10.42 -5.48
C THR A 122 -24.32 -9.48 -6.30
N GLY A 123 -24.54 -9.80 -7.58
CA GLY A 123 -25.49 -9.03 -8.38
C GLY A 123 -25.27 -9.06 -9.89
N ASP A 124 -25.93 -8.13 -10.58
CA ASP A 124 -25.71 -7.90 -12.01
C ASP A 124 -24.35 -7.19 -12.20
N PRO A 125 -23.43 -7.73 -13.02
CA PRO A 125 -22.13 -7.12 -13.28
C PRO A 125 -22.19 -5.70 -13.85
N CYS A 126 -23.34 -5.25 -14.37
CA CYS A 126 -23.55 -3.89 -14.82
C CYS A 126 -23.89 -2.91 -13.69
N THR A 127 -24.32 -3.39 -12.52
CA THR A 127 -24.73 -2.56 -11.37
C THR A 127 -23.89 -2.79 -10.12
N SER A 128 -23.33 -3.98 -9.94
CA SER A 128 -22.45 -4.30 -8.82
C SER A 128 -21.14 -3.52 -8.95
N LYS A 129 -20.97 -2.56 -8.04
CA LYS A 129 -19.75 -1.79 -7.89
C LYS A 129 -19.13 -2.25 -6.58
N GLY A 130 -17.99 -2.95 -6.67
CA GLY A 130 -17.23 -3.30 -5.48
C GLY A 130 -16.80 -2.06 -4.69
N SER A 131 -16.21 -2.26 -3.51
CA SER A 131 -15.76 -1.16 -2.65
C SER A 131 -14.27 -0.90 -2.81
N GLY A 132 -13.90 0.39 -2.90
CA GLY A 132 -12.53 0.86 -2.93
C GLY A 132 -12.08 1.35 -1.56
N SER A 133 -10.81 1.14 -1.21
CA SER A 133 -10.21 1.74 0.00
C SER A 133 -8.84 2.33 -0.32
N LEU A 134 -8.45 3.38 0.40
CA LEU A 134 -7.09 3.93 0.33
C LEU A 134 -6.34 3.59 1.61
N TYR A 135 -5.18 2.95 1.45
CA TYR A 135 -4.23 2.73 2.51
C TYR A 135 -3.22 3.86 2.56
N ALA A 136 -2.90 4.34 3.77
CA ALA A 136 -1.83 5.31 3.99
C ALA A 136 -1.05 5.03 5.28
N PHE A 137 0.25 4.74 5.14
CA PHE A 137 1.13 4.42 6.27
C PHE A 137 2.60 4.73 5.99
N ARG A 138 3.39 4.93 7.03
CA ARG A 138 4.84 5.12 6.92
C ARG A 138 5.55 3.87 6.43
N ILE A 139 6.37 3.99 5.40
CA ILE A 139 7.06 2.86 4.76
C ILE A 139 8.05 2.14 5.69
N ASN A 140 8.64 2.86 6.66
CA ASN A 140 9.63 2.27 7.54
C ASN A 140 9.03 1.50 8.71
N CYS A 141 7.75 1.73 9.04
CA CYS A 141 7.20 1.24 10.30
C CYS A 141 5.69 0.94 10.35
N GLY A 142 4.95 1.22 9.28
CA GLY A 142 3.50 0.95 9.19
C GLY A 142 2.63 1.95 9.94
N GLN A 143 3.20 3.01 10.52
CA GLN A 143 2.43 3.99 11.26
C GLN A 143 1.40 4.66 10.34
N PRO A 144 0.11 4.63 10.70
CA PRO A 144 -0.95 5.15 9.85
C PRO A 144 -0.89 6.68 9.69
N LEU A 145 -1.41 7.17 8.57
CA LEU A 145 -1.62 8.61 8.34
C LEU A 145 -2.96 9.09 8.91
N PHE A 146 -4.00 8.28 8.78
CA PHE A 146 -5.37 8.71 9.06
C PHE A 146 -5.76 8.46 10.51
N SER A 147 -6.85 9.12 10.91
CA SER A 147 -7.53 8.91 12.19
C SER A 147 -9.03 8.80 11.97
N ASP A 148 -9.73 8.00 12.77
CA ASP A 148 -11.19 7.94 12.79
C ASP A 148 -11.81 9.17 13.47
N GLU A 149 -13.14 9.16 13.60
CA GLU A 149 -13.92 10.24 14.22
C GLU A 149 -13.58 10.47 15.70
N TRP A 150 -12.99 9.49 16.37
CA TRP A 150 -12.53 9.58 17.77
C TRP A 150 -11.06 9.93 17.87
N GLY A 151 -10.39 10.20 16.74
CA GLY A 151 -8.96 10.49 16.68
C GLY A 151 -8.08 9.26 16.84
N LEU A 152 -8.64 8.05 16.77
CA LEU A 152 -7.86 6.83 16.83
C LEU A 152 -7.20 6.56 15.48
N PRO A 153 -5.91 6.18 15.46
CA PRO A 153 -5.17 5.95 14.23
C PRO A 153 -5.78 4.79 13.40
N ILE A 154 -6.00 5.03 12.10
CA ILE A 154 -6.50 4.04 11.14
C ILE A 154 -5.62 4.00 9.89
N ILE A 155 -5.34 2.79 9.38
CA ILE A 155 -4.41 2.61 8.25
C ILE A 155 -5.06 2.75 6.88
N LYS A 156 -6.39 2.66 6.84
CA LYS A 156 -7.17 2.76 5.61
C LYS A 156 -8.42 3.61 5.82
N ILE A 157 -8.86 4.26 4.76
CA ILE A 157 -10.16 4.93 4.66
C ILE A 157 -10.97 4.28 3.54
N ASP A 158 -12.29 4.32 3.71
CA ASP A 158 -13.23 3.91 2.67
C ASP A 158 -13.31 5.00 1.60
N LEU A 159 -13.13 4.62 0.34
CA LEU A 159 -13.36 5.49 -0.80
C LEU A 159 -14.80 5.33 -1.33
N GLY A 160 -15.54 4.32 -0.87
CA GLY A 160 -16.88 4.00 -1.32
C GLY A 160 -16.89 3.11 -2.56
N GLU A 161 -17.99 3.16 -3.31
CA GLU A 161 -18.20 2.31 -4.48
C GLU A 161 -17.28 2.66 -5.67
N GLY A 162 -16.73 1.63 -6.29
CA GLY A 162 -15.95 1.71 -7.52
C GLY A 162 -14.48 1.38 -7.33
N MET A 163 -13.84 0.97 -8.44
CA MET A 163 -12.42 0.68 -8.43
C MET A 163 -11.63 2.00 -8.35
N PRO A 164 -10.67 2.12 -7.42
CA PRO A 164 -9.82 3.30 -7.34
C PRO A 164 -8.84 3.39 -8.52
N THR A 165 -8.53 4.61 -8.95
CA THR A 165 -7.42 4.91 -9.86
C THR A 165 -6.11 5.05 -9.09
N ASP A 166 -5.00 5.16 -9.82
CA ASP A 166 -3.71 5.46 -9.22
C ASP A 166 -3.75 6.78 -8.42
N PRO A 167 -3.25 6.80 -7.18
CA PRO A 167 -3.21 8.01 -6.38
C PRO A 167 -2.25 9.03 -7.01
N GLN A 168 -2.67 10.29 -7.04
CA GLN A 168 -1.89 11.41 -7.54
C GLN A 168 -1.67 12.42 -6.42
N ILE A 169 -0.49 13.03 -6.37
CA ILE A 169 -0.14 13.97 -5.31
C ILE A 169 0.10 15.35 -5.91
N SER A 170 -0.59 16.34 -5.35
CA SER A 170 -0.31 17.75 -5.59
C SER A 170 0.39 18.36 -4.38
N VAL A 171 1.46 19.07 -4.65
CA VAL A 171 2.27 19.76 -3.65
C VAL A 171 1.91 21.24 -3.69
N GLY A 172 1.39 21.76 -2.58
CA GLY A 172 1.08 23.18 -2.50
C GLY A 172 2.33 24.03 -2.27
N VAL A 173 2.13 25.35 -2.29
CA VAL A 173 3.23 26.32 -2.18
C VAL A 173 3.98 26.13 -0.87
N ASN A 174 5.31 26.11 -0.94
CA ASN A 174 6.19 25.82 0.21
C ASN A 174 5.91 24.46 0.88
N GLY A 175 5.38 23.48 0.14
CA GLY A 175 5.11 22.14 0.65
C GLY A 175 3.98 22.06 1.68
N LYS A 176 3.14 23.09 1.74
CA LYS A 176 1.94 23.14 2.58
C LYS A 176 0.71 22.84 1.73
N ASP A 177 -0.40 22.48 2.37
CA ASP A 177 -1.67 22.20 1.71
C ASP A 177 -1.59 21.12 0.62
N ASN A 178 -0.70 20.15 0.82
CA ASN A 178 -0.54 19.01 -0.08
C ASN A 178 -1.82 18.17 -0.11
N ARG A 179 -2.15 17.64 -1.29
CA ARG A 179 -3.37 16.86 -1.51
C ARG A 179 -3.05 15.56 -2.24
N ILE A 180 -3.72 14.49 -1.83
CA ILE A 180 -3.81 13.25 -2.59
C ILE A 180 -5.16 13.24 -3.30
N TYR A 181 -5.11 13.00 -4.60
CA TYR A 181 -6.26 12.84 -5.47
C TYR A 181 -6.38 11.38 -5.88
N ILE A 182 -7.58 10.85 -5.77
CA ILE A 182 -7.90 9.51 -6.24
C ILE A 182 -9.29 9.54 -6.86
N GLU A 183 -9.41 9.03 -8.07
CA GLU A 183 -10.69 8.91 -8.77
C GLU A 183 -11.23 7.50 -8.58
N LYS A 184 -12.54 7.36 -8.76
CA LYS A 184 -13.24 6.07 -8.73
C LYS A 184 -13.92 5.85 -10.08
N SER A 185 -14.20 4.59 -10.43
CA SER A 185 -14.93 4.23 -11.65
C SER A 185 -16.33 4.87 -11.79
N GLY A 186 -16.84 5.56 -10.76
CA GLY A 186 -18.05 6.38 -10.78
C GLY A 186 -17.86 7.88 -11.10
N ALA A 187 -16.63 8.33 -11.42
CA ALA A 187 -16.25 9.73 -11.67
C ALA A 187 -16.25 10.67 -10.46
N ASP A 188 -16.30 10.12 -9.24
CA ASP A 188 -16.10 10.88 -8.02
C ASP A 188 -14.59 11.03 -7.74
N LEU A 189 -14.15 12.28 -7.56
CA LEU A 189 -12.79 12.64 -7.18
C LEU A 189 -12.73 12.85 -5.67
N GLU A 190 -11.94 12.04 -4.97
CA GLU A 190 -11.63 12.25 -3.57
C GLU A 190 -10.36 13.09 -3.42
N SER A 191 -10.42 14.12 -2.57
CA SER A 191 -9.31 15.02 -2.28
C SER A 191 -8.94 14.96 -0.80
N ILE A 192 -7.89 14.23 -0.49
CA ILE A 192 -7.47 13.93 0.88
C ILE A 192 -6.25 14.78 1.25
N ALA A 193 -6.17 15.23 2.50
CA ALA A 193 -5.00 15.97 2.98
C ALA A 193 -3.77 15.04 3.02
N ALA A 194 -2.68 15.48 2.39
CA ALA A 194 -1.40 14.78 2.45
C ALA A 194 -0.50 15.42 3.54
N PRO A 195 0.49 14.69 4.06
CA PRO A 195 1.46 15.24 5.01
C PRO A 195 2.13 16.51 4.45
N PRO A 196 2.38 17.54 5.26
CA PRO A 196 3.19 18.68 4.84
C PRO A 196 4.62 18.24 4.55
N LEU A 197 5.31 18.96 3.66
CA LEU A 197 6.73 18.74 3.46
C LEU A 197 7.51 19.21 4.68
N ASN A 198 8.38 18.35 5.21
CA ASN A 198 9.38 18.75 6.18
C ASN A 198 10.73 18.86 5.47
N PHE A 199 11.15 20.07 5.10
CA PHE A 199 12.42 20.27 4.41
C PHE A 199 13.64 20.03 5.31
N ASP A 200 13.45 19.95 6.63
CA ASP A 200 14.53 19.78 7.60
C ASP A 200 14.88 18.30 7.84
N ASP A 201 14.06 17.35 7.37
CA ASP A 201 14.27 15.92 7.63
C ASP A 201 15.21 15.23 6.63
N GLY A 202 15.72 15.97 5.64
CA GLY A 202 16.58 15.44 4.59
C GLY A 202 15.87 14.44 3.65
N SER A 203 14.54 14.43 3.62
CA SER A 203 13.75 13.61 2.71
C SER A 203 14.07 13.97 1.27
N LEU A 204 14.56 12.97 0.53
CA LEU A 204 14.66 13.05 -0.92
C LEU A 204 13.26 12.86 -1.49
N ILE A 205 12.64 13.97 -1.88
CA ILE A 205 11.35 13.94 -2.58
C ILE A 205 11.67 13.68 -4.05
N TYR A 206 11.23 12.54 -4.55
CA TYR A 206 11.26 12.25 -5.98
C TYR A 206 9.89 12.58 -6.55
N TRP A 207 9.85 13.49 -7.52
CA TRP A 207 8.67 13.68 -8.34
C TRP A 207 9.09 13.77 -9.81
N ARG A 208 8.22 13.28 -10.69
CA ARG A 208 8.37 13.44 -12.13
C ARG A 208 7.54 14.63 -12.56
N GLU A 209 8.20 15.70 -13.00
CA GLU A 209 7.52 16.77 -13.72
C GLU A 209 7.00 16.21 -15.05
N VAL A 210 5.69 16.34 -15.28
CA VAL A 210 5.05 16.03 -16.56
C VAL A 210 4.86 17.35 -17.28
N THR A 211 5.73 17.65 -18.25
CA THR A 211 5.57 18.81 -19.12
C THR A 211 4.41 18.56 -20.08
N GLN A 212 3.47 19.52 -20.17
CA GLN A 212 2.42 19.57 -21.20
C GLN A 212 2.98 20.06 -22.53
#